data_AF-A0A7C6FPX4-F1
#
_entry.id   AF-A0A7C6FPX4-F1
#
_cell.length_a   1.000
_cell.length_b   1.000
_cell.length_c   1.000
_cell.angle_alpha   90.00
_cell.angle_beta   90.00
_cell.angle_gamma   90.00
#
_symmetry.space_group_name_H-M   'P 1'
#
loop_
_entity.id
_entity.type
_entity.pdbx_description
1 polymer ?
#
loop_
_entity_poly.entity_id
_entity_poly.type
_entity_poly.pdbx_seq_one_letter_code
_entity_poly.pdbx_strand_id
1 'polypeptide(L)'
;MIILYKILKKGEIALKRLSWLGIFLAILLLVSVPVFGQDTFKIGANLEMTGSVAAYGQMINEGVELIRDIVGTEVLGKQVEYVLVDNKSDKVEAANAATRLIDKEKVVAIIGPAISGSMLSAGPICEEKKVPQISATSTNPLVTQDKKYSFRATFIDSYQ
;
A
#
# COMPACT_ATOMS: atom_id res chain seq x y z
N MET A 1 55.72 -50.43 -15.37
CA MET A 1 54.31 -50.62 -14.92
C MET A 1 53.86 -49.62 -13.84
N ILE A 2 54.68 -49.30 -12.82
CA ILE A 2 54.31 -48.43 -11.67
C ILE A 2 54.11 -46.95 -12.04
N ILE A 3 54.90 -46.41 -12.98
CA ILE A 3 54.83 -44.99 -13.39
C ILE A 3 53.52 -44.68 -14.12
N LEU A 4 53.08 -45.58 -15.01
CA LEU A 4 51.84 -45.44 -15.76
C LEU A 4 50.61 -45.44 -14.83
N TYR A 5 50.62 -46.28 -13.79
CA TYR A 5 49.57 -46.31 -12.76
C TYR A 5 49.46 -45.01 -11.96
N LYS A 6 50.59 -44.39 -11.59
CA LYS A 6 50.59 -43.09 -10.88
C LYS A 6 50.03 -41.96 -11.73
N ILE A 7 50.30 -41.95 -13.04
CA ILE A 7 49.79 -40.94 -13.97
C ILE A 7 48.27 -41.07 -14.14
N LEU A 8 47.76 -42.29 -14.32
CA LEU A 8 46.33 -42.57 -14.44
C LEU A 8 45.56 -42.14 -13.18
N LYS A 9 46.06 -42.48 -11.99
CA LYS A 9 45.42 -42.12 -10.72
C LYS A 9 45.40 -40.60 -10.46
N LYS A 10 46.45 -39.89 -10.90
CA LYS A 10 46.52 -38.42 -10.80
C LYS A 10 45.50 -37.74 -11.73
N GLY A 11 45.26 -38.31 -12.92
CA GLY A 11 44.23 -37.89 -13.85
C GLY A 11 42.81 -38.06 -13.29
N GLU A 12 42.50 -39.20 -12.67
CA GLU A 12 41.20 -39.43 -12.03
C GLU A 12 40.91 -38.45 -10.88
N ILE A 13 41.92 -38.15 -10.05
CA ILE A 13 41.78 -37.19 -8.94
C ILE A 13 41.56 -35.77 -9.48
N ALA A 14 42.24 -35.39 -10.57
CA ALA A 14 42.05 -34.11 -11.22
C ALA A 14 40.63 -33.97 -11.82
N LEU A 15 40.12 -35.02 -12.47
CA LEU A 15 38.75 -35.04 -13.00
C LEU A 15 37.69 -34.94 -11.89
N LYS A 16 37.87 -35.66 -10.77
CA LYS A 16 36.95 -35.56 -9.62
C LYS A 16 36.96 -34.15 -9.02
N ARG A 17 38.13 -33.48 -8.96
CA ARG A 17 38.20 -32.09 -8.46
C ARG A 17 37.50 -31.10 -9.39
N LEU A 18 37.62 -31.27 -10.71
CA LEU A 18 36.88 -30.47 -11.69
C LEU A 18 35.37 -30.70 -11.59
N SER A 19 34.93 -31.95 -11.39
CA SER A 19 33.50 -32.24 -11.23
C SER A 19 32.93 -31.64 -9.94
N TRP A 20 33.70 -31.67 -8.84
CA TRP A 20 33.31 -31.05 -7.57
C TRP A 20 33.28 -29.51 -7.66
N LEU A 21 34.21 -28.89 -8.40
CA LEU A 21 34.16 -27.45 -8.66
C LEU A 21 32.93 -27.07 -9.50
N GLY A 22 32.59 -27.86 -10.51
CA GLY A 22 31.39 -27.63 -11.34
C GLY A 22 30.09 -27.73 -10.54
N ILE A 23 30.01 -28.72 -9.63
CA ILE A 23 28.86 -28.88 -8.72
C ILE A 23 28.78 -27.70 -7.75
N PHE A 24 29.91 -27.25 -7.19
CA PHE A 24 29.93 -26.12 -6.26
C PHE A 24 29.51 -24.80 -6.95
N LEU A 25 29.94 -24.58 -8.20
CA LEU A 25 29.54 -23.42 -8.99
C LEU A 25 28.04 -23.46 -9.37
N ALA A 26 27.52 -24.65 -9.69
CA ALA A 26 26.10 -24.85 -9.99
C ALA A 26 25.21 -24.63 -8.75
N ILE A 27 25.68 -25.01 -7.56
CA ILE A 27 24.99 -24.73 -6.29
C ILE A 27 24.99 -23.22 -5.99
N LEU A 28 26.10 -22.51 -6.26
CA LEU A 28 26.16 -21.06 -6.05
C LEU A 28 25.17 -20.29 -6.95
N LEU A 29 24.96 -20.76 -8.18
CA LEU A 29 23.98 -20.19 -9.12
C LEU A 29 22.52 -20.49 -8.73
N LEU A 30 22.28 -21.50 -7.89
CA LEU A 30 20.93 -21.87 -7.40
C LEU A 30 20.54 -21.14 -6.11
N VAL A 31 21.47 -20.46 -5.44
CA VAL A 31 21.19 -19.63 -4.26
C VAL A 31 21.00 -18.17 -4.68
N SER A 32 20.05 -17.91 -5.57
CA SER A 32 19.46 -16.58 -5.66
C SER A 32 18.55 -16.41 -4.45
N VAL A 33 19.04 -15.78 -3.40
CA VAL A 33 18.18 -15.33 -2.30
C VAL A 33 17.25 -14.28 -2.91
N PRO A 34 15.92 -14.51 -2.98
CA PRO A 34 15.03 -13.43 -3.35
C PRO A 34 15.18 -12.38 -2.25
N VAL A 35 15.73 -11.22 -2.62
CA VAL A 35 15.59 -10.01 -1.83
C VAL A 35 14.10 -9.73 -1.84
N PHE A 36 13.40 -10.11 -0.76
CA PHE A 36 12.04 -9.65 -0.52
C PHE A 36 12.14 -8.12 -0.44
N GLY A 37 11.75 -7.46 -1.53
CA GLY A 37 11.67 -6.00 -1.59
C GLY A 37 10.82 -5.48 -0.43
N GLN A 38 11.16 -4.30 0.07
CA GLN A 38 10.33 -3.56 1.02
C GLN A 38 8.86 -3.60 0.56
N ASP A 39 8.01 -4.27 1.32
CA ASP A 39 6.56 -4.30 1.03
C ASP A 39 6.03 -2.85 1.07
N THR A 40 5.69 -2.28 -0.08
CA THR A 40 5.05 -0.96 -0.15
C THR A 40 3.59 -1.07 0.27
N PHE A 41 3.13 -0.21 1.19
CA PHE A 41 1.71 -0.04 1.48
C PHE A 41 1.15 1.17 0.74
N LYS A 42 -0.06 1.03 0.19
CA LYS A 42 -0.76 2.13 -0.49
C LYS A 42 -1.83 2.72 0.42
N ILE A 43 -1.84 4.04 0.57
CA ILE A 43 -2.89 4.79 1.25
C ILE A 43 -3.64 5.60 0.20
N GLY A 44 -4.95 5.40 0.13
CA GLY A 44 -5.83 6.12 -0.78
C GLY A 44 -6.26 7.45 -0.20
N ALA A 45 -6.54 8.41 -1.06
CA ALA A 45 -7.30 9.60 -0.75
C ALA A 45 -8.47 9.73 -1.72
N ASN A 46 -9.68 9.78 -1.17
CA ASN A 46 -10.90 10.03 -1.90
C ASN A 46 -11.35 11.43 -1.51
N LEU A 47 -11.04 12.45 -2.31
CA LEU A 47 -11.20 13.84 -1.90
C LEU A 47 -11.91 14.66 -2.97
N GLU A 48 -12.63 15.67 -2.51
CA GLU A 48 -13.25 16.71 -3.31
C GLU A 48 -12.14 17.66 -3.83
N MET A 49 -11.37 17.25 -4.84
CA MET A 49 -10.30 18.10 -5.42
C MET A 49 -10.87 19.12 -6.41
N THR A 50 -12.01 18.79 -7.01
CA THR A 50 -12.82 19.68 -7.84
C THR A 50 -14.29 19.67 -7.38
N GLY A 51 -15.11 20.52 -8.01
CA GLY A 51 -16.55 20.63 -7.71
C GLY A 51 -16.86 21.71 -6.67
N SER A 52 -18.09 21.66 -6.14
CA SER A 52 -18.68 22.73 -5.32
C SER A 52 -18.02 22.93 -3.96
N VAL A 53 -17.36 21.91 -3.41
CA VAL A 53 -16.70 21.94 -2.10
C VAL A 53 -15.20 21.64 -2.20
N ALA A 54 -14.60 21.95 -3.35
CA ALA A 54 -13.20 21.65 -3.68
C ALA A 54 -12.18 22.14 -2.63
N ALA A 55 -12.47 23.29 -2.00
CA ALA A 55 -11.60 23.88 -0.98
C ALA A 55 -11.32 22.91 0.19
N TYR A 56 -12.31 22.10 0.60
CA TYR A 56 -12.11 21.14 1.69
C TYR A 56 -11.15 20.02 1.29
N GLY A 57 -11.33 19.43 0.10
CA GLY A 57 -10.45 18.35 -0.37
C GLY A 57 -9.02 18.84 -0.60
N GLN A 58 -8.86 20.05 -1.16
CA GLN A 58 -7.56 20.69 -1.35
C GLN A 58 -6.84 20.91 -0.02
N MET A 59 -7.50 21.49 0.99
CA MET A 59 -6.92 21.69 2.31
C MET A 59 -6.51 20.38 2.99
N ILE A 60 -7.31 19.32 2.86
CA ILE A 60 -6.95 17.99 3.38
C ILE A 60 -5.71 17.46 2.65
N ASN A 61 -5.68 17.53 1.32
CA ASN A 61 -4.54 17.06 0.53
C ASN A 61 -3.23 17.80 0.87
N GLU A 62 -3.30 19.13 1.01
CA GLU A 62 -2.16 19.95 1.47
C GLU A 62 -1.64 19.49 2.84
N GLY A 63 -2.54 19.13 3.77
CA GLY A 63 -2.15 18.56 5.07
C GLY A 63 -1.45 17.19 4.94
N VAL A 64 -1.90 16.34 4.01
CA VAL A 64 -1.23 15.06 3.73
C VAL A 64 0.14 15.27 3.10
N GLU A 65 0.28 16.21 2.18
CA GLU A 65 1.58 16.56 1.58
C GLU A 65 2.55 17.10 2.62
N LEU A 66 2.09 18.02 3.47
CA LEU A 66 2.90 18.59 4.54
C LEU A 66 3.43 17.52 5.50
N ILE A 67 2.58 16.57 5.95
CA ILE A 67 3.08 15.54 6.86
C ILE A 67 4.09 14.62 6.17
N ARG A 68 3.88 14.29 4.89
CA ARG A 68 4.81 13.48 4.10
C ARG A 68 6.17 14.19 3.92
N ASP A 69 6.17 15.51 3.81
CA ASP A 69 7.41 16.29 3.75
C ASP A 69 8.13 16.34 5.11
N ILE A 70 7.40 16.41 6.22
CA ILE A 70 7.97 16.49 7.57
C ILE A 70 8.50 15.13 8.04
N VAL A 71 7.72 14.06 7.89
CA VAL A 71 8.04 12.74 8.47
C VAL A 71 8.64 11.77 7.45
N GLY A 72 8.61 12.14 6.18
CA GLY A 72 8.96 11.26 5.07
C GLY A 72 7.81 10.34 4.68
N THR A 73 8.13 9.36 3.84
CA THR A 73 7.17 8.42 3.25
C THR A 73 7.42 6.97 3.64
N GLU A 74 8.33 6.73 4.60
CA GLU A 74 8.56 5.41 5.17
C GLU A 74 7.89 5.32 6.55
N VAL A 75 7.11 4.26 6.76
CA VAL A 75 6.40 3.99 8.02
C VAL A 75 6.64 2.53 8.40
N LEU A 76 7.09 2.27 9.62
CA LEU A 76 7.41 0.93 10.13
C LEU A 76 8.38 0.15 9.20
N GLY A 77 9.36 0.84 8.61
CA GLY A 77 10.34 0.24 7.70
C GLY A 77 9.81 -0.07 6.29
N LYS A 78 8.59 0.38 5.97
CA LYS A 78 7.92 0.13 4.69
C LYS A 78 7.60 1.44 3.98
N GLN A 79 7.81 1.44 2.67
CA GLN A 79 7.47 2.59 1.83
C GLN A 79 5.95 2.77 1.77
N VAL A 80 5.48 4.00 1.89
CA VAL A 80 4.08 4.39 1.72
C VAL A 80 3.93 5.08 0.38
N GLU A 81 3.02 4.56 -0.44
CA GLU A 81 2.57 5.18 -1.69
C GLU A 81 1.21 5.84 -1.47
N TYR A 82 1.09 7.10 -1.88
CA TYR A 82 -0.14 7.88 -1.76
C TYR A 82 -0.88 7.90 -3.09
N VAL A 83 -2.16 7.52 -3.08
CA VAL A 83 -3.00 7.45 -4.28
C VAL A 83 -4.22 8.35 -4.13
N LEU A 84 -4.19 9.50 -4.78
CA LEU A 84 -5.29 10.48 -4.77
C LEU A 84 -6.29 10.21 -5.90
N VAL A 85 -7.58 10.23 -5.58
CA VAL A 85 -8.70 10.18 -6.52
C VAL A 85 -9.66 11.33 -6.22
N ASP A 86 -9.90 12.18 -7.22
CA ASP A 86 -10.88 13.26 -7.15
C ASP A 86 -12.31 12.73 -7.31
N ASN A 87 -13.17 13.01 -6.33
CA ASN A 87 -14.58 12.65 -6.36
C ASN A 87 -15.49 13.79 -6.84
N LYS A 88 -14.94 14.96 -7.20
CA LYS A 88 -15.65 16.07 -7.82
C LYS A 88 -16.82 16.63 -7.01
N SER A 89 -16.84 16.45 -5.69
CA SER A 89 -17.97 16.81 -4.83
C SER A 89 -19.27 16.05 -5.14
N ASP A 90 -19.16 14.88 -5.78
CA ASP A 90 -20.31 14.06 -6.15
C ASP A 90 -20.33 12.72 -5.39
N LYS A 91 -21.53 12.30 -4.99
CA LYS A 91 -21.73 11.10 -4.16
C LYS A 91 -21.47 9.80 -4.92
N VAL A 92 -21.82 9.75 -6.21
CA VAL A 92 -21.60 8.56 -7.06
C VAL A 92 -20.11 8.45 -7.35
N GLU A 93 -19.46 9.56 -7.68
CA GLU A 93 -18.02 9.61 -7.88
C GLU A 93 -17.24 9.24 -6.60
N ALA A 94 -17.71 9.65 -5.41
CA ALA A 94 -17.11 9.24 -4.14
C ALA A 94 -17.20 7.72 -3.91
N ALA A 95 -18.34 7.10 -4.22
CA ALA A 95 -18.47 5.64 -4.15
C ALA A 95 -17.56 4.94 -5.18
N ASN A 96 -17.52 5.44 -6.42
CA ASN A 96 -16.64 4.91 -7.47
C ASN A 96 -15.15 5.04 -7.11
N ALA A 97 -14.77 6.16 -6.49
CA ALA A 97 -13.42 6.39 -6.01
C ALA A 97 -13.02 5.38 -4.94
N ALA A 98 -13.91 5.07 -3.98
CA ALA A 98 -13.66 4.03 -2.98
C ALA A 98 -13.46 2.65 -3.63
N THR A 99 -14.33 2.25 -4.55
CA THR A 99 -14.18 0.99 -5.32
C THR A 99 -12.86 0.96 -6.08
N ARG A 100 -12.49 2.04 -6.76
CA ARG A 100 -11.21 2.12 -7.48
C ARG A 100 -10.03 1.95 -6.53
N LEU A 101 -9.99 2.72 -5.44
CA LEU A 101 -8.89 2.69 -4.48
C LEU A 101 -8.72 1.29 -3.89
N ILE A 102 -9.82 0.63 -3.54
CA ILE A 102 -9.79 -0.70 -2.92
C ILE A 102 -9.50 -1.80 -3.96
N ASP A 103 -10.31 -1.88 -5.01
CA ASP A 103 -10.29 -3.03 -5.92
C ASP A 103 -9.17 -2.94 -6.95
N LYS A 104 -8.84 -1.74 -7.44
CA LYS A 104 -7.78 -1.52 -8.43
C LYS A 104 -6.45 -1.16 -7.79
N GLU A 105 -6.45 -0.13 -6.93
CA GLU A 105 -5.22 0.41 -6.36
C GLU A 105 -4.74 -0.37 -5.14
N LYS A 106 -5.56 -1.28 -4.59
CA LYS A 106 -5.22 -2.15 -3.45
C LYS A 106 -4.75 -1.38 -2.21
N VAL A 107 -5.39 -0.25 -1.92
CA VAL A 107 -5.05 0.55 -0.73
C VAL A 107 -5.45 -0.18 0.56
N VAL A 108 -4.68 0.03 1.61
CA VAL A 108 -4.95 -0.56 2.93
C VAL A 108 -5.84 0.33 3.81
N ALA A 109 -5.97 1.62 3.47
CA ALA A 109 -6.85 2.59 4.12
C ALA A 109 -7.14 3.76 3.18
N ILE A 110 -8.20 4.53 3.48
CA ILE A 110 -8.62 5.71 2.72
C ILE A 110 -8.70 6.94 3.63
N ILE A 111 -8.11 8.06 3.18
CA ILE A 111 -8.29 9.40 3.74
C ILE A 111 -9.45 10.08 3.02
N GLY A 112 -10.33 10.71 3.78
CA GLY A 112 -11.58 11.28 3.29
C GLY A 112 -12.66 10.21 3.04
N PRO A 113 -13.78 10.57 2.38
CA PRO A 113 -14.13 11.90 1.85
C PRO A 113 -14.21 13.06 2.84
N ALA A 114 -14.18 14.31 2.33
CA ALA A 114 -14.21 15.50 3.17
C ALA A 114 -15.62 15.74 3.74
N ILE A 115 -16.68 15.51 2.97
CA ILE A 115 -18.04 15.82 3.40
C ILE A 115 -18.84 14.57 3.81
N SER A 116 -19.73 14.74 4.79
CA SER A 116 -20.54 13.65 5.36
C SER A 116 -21.33 12.88 4.30
N GLY A 117 -21.85 13.57 3.28
CA GLY A 117 -22.60 12.93 2.19
C GLY A 117 -21.75 11.95 1.40
N SER A 118 -20.53 12.33 1.03
CA SER A 118 -19.58 11.48 0.31
C SER A 118 -19.09 10.32 1.19
N MET A 119 -18.81 10.57 2.48
CA MET A 119 -18.47 9.52 3.45
C MET A 119 -19.56 8.46 3.56
N LEU A 120 -20.82 8.86 3.62
CA LEU A 120 -21.95 7.93 3.68
C LEU A 120 -22.11 7.11 2.39
N SER A 121 -21.71 7.66 1.24
CA SER A 121 -21.71 6.95 -0.05
C SER A 121 -20.54 5.96 -0.18
N ALA A 122 -19.34 6.31 0.30
CA ALA A 122 -18.18 5.42 0.31
C ALA A 122 -18.23 4.36 1.44
N GLY A 123 -18.91 4.69 2.55
CA GLY A 123 -19.17 3.88 3.75
C GLY A 123 -19.40 2.39 3.50
N PRO A 124 -20.50 2.03 2.82
CA PRO A 124 -20.88 0.64 2.60
C PRO A 124 -19.80 -0.19 1.89
N ILE A 125 -19.11 0.39 0.91
CA ILE A 125 -18.05 -0.28 0.14
C ILE A 125 -16.86 -0.58 1.06
N CYS A 126 -16.45 0.39 1.88
CA CYS A 126 -15.36 0.24 2.84
C CYS A 126 -15.68 -0.80 3.92
N GLU A 127 -16.93 -0.82 4.42
CA GLU A 127 -17.41 -1.84 5.37
C GLU A 127 -17.39 -3.25 4.78
N GLU A 128 -17.94 -3.42 3.57
CA GLU A 128 -17.98 -4.72 2.89
C GLU A 128 -16.56 -5.26 2.65
N LYS A 129 -15.66 -4.39 2.17
CA LYS A 129 -14.29 -4.75 1.82
C LYS A 129 -13.33 -4.75 3.01
N LYS A 130 -13.79 -4.34 4.19
CA LYS A 130 -13.00 -4.24 5.43
C LYS A 130 -11.77 -3.33 5.28
N VAL A 131 -11.92 -2.24 4.55
CA VAL A 131 -10.88 -1.22 4.39
C VAL A 131 -11.29 0.03 5.17
N PRO A 132 -10.52 0.46 6.18
CA PRO A 132 -10.88 1.63 6.97
C PRO A 132 -10.82 2.91 6.14
N GLN A 133 -11.81 3.78 6.31
CA GLN A 133 -11.78 5.16 5.85
C GLN A 133 -11.87 6.14 7.02
N ILE A 134 -11.25 7.31 6.90
CA ILE A 134 -11.28 8.35 7.93
C ILE A 134 -11.45 9.75 7.34
N SER A 135 -12.46 10.48 7.80
CA SER A 135 -12.65 11.89 7.44
C SER A 135 -12.08 12.83 8.49
N ALA A 136 -11.41 13.90 8.04
CA ALA A 136 -10.96 14.98 8.92
C ALA A 136 -12.08 15.99 9.26
N THR A 137 -13.17 16.02 8.49
CA THR A 137 -14.13 17.15 8.48
C THR A 137 -15.60 16.74 8.56
N SER A 138 -15.93 15.46 8.38
CA SER A 138 -17.34 15.01 8.41
C SER A 138 -17.92 14.93 9.83
N THR A 139 -18.97 15.71 10.10
CA THR A 139 -19.56 15.89 11.45
C THR A 139 -20.84 15.10 11.69
N ASN A 140 -21.47 14.54 10.64
CA ASN A 140 -22.72 13.79 10.80
C ASN A 140 -22.46 12.48 11.57
N PRO A 141 -23.19 12.17 12.65
CA PRO A 141 -22.95 10.99 13.48
C PRO A 141 -23.09 9.66 12.71
N LEU A 142 -23.96 9.60 11.69
CA LEU A 142 -24.19 8.42 10.86
C LEU A 142 -22.96 7.96 10.09
N VAL A 143 -21.96 8.83 9.92
CA VAL A 143 -20.67 8.49 9.30
C VAL A 143 -19.95 7.41 10.10
N THR A 144 -20.11 7.39 11.43
CA THR A 144 -19.42 6.45 12.34
C THR A 144 -20.37 5.55 13.11
N GLN A 145 -21.65 5.92 13.23
CA GLN A 145 -22.61 5.16 14.03
C GLN A 145 -22.83 3.76 13.42
N ASP A 146 -22.67 2.74 14.26
CA ASP A 146 -22.83 1.33 13.87
C ASP A 146 -21.89 0.89 12.73
N LYS A 147 -20.72 1.54 12.60
CA LYS A 147 -19.68 1.26 11.60
C LYS A 147 -18.42 0.68 12.25
N LYS A 148 -17.71 -0.20 11.54
CA LYS A 148 -16.44 -0.82 11.99
C LYS A 148 -15.22 -0.32 11.22
N TYR A 149 -15.43 0.17 9.99
CA TYR A 149 -14.41 0.58 9.04
C TYR A 149 -14.64 2.02 8.55
N SER A 150 -15.47 2.80 9.24
CA SER A 150 -15.69 4.22 8.95
C SER A 150 -15.45 5.05 10.19
N PHE A 151 -14.51 6.00 10.09
CA PHE A 151 -14.02 6.81 11.18
C PHE A 151 -14.07 8.31 10.84
N ARG A 152 -13.98 9.16 11.86
CA ARG A 152 -13.81 10.60 11.70
C ARG A 152 -12.94 11.16 12.82
N ALA A 153 -12.14 12.18 12.50
CA ALA A 153 -11.29 12.88 13.46
C ALA A 153 -11.97 14.11 14.09
N THR A 154 -13.06 14.61 13.49
CA THR A 154 -13.78 15.80 13.96
C THR A 154 -14.91 15.48 14.96
N PHE A 155 -15.45 16.52 15.61
CA PHE A 155 -16.60 16.44 16.51
C PHE A 155 -17.90 16.07 15.78
N ILE A 156 -18.97 15.72 16.54
CA ILE A 156 -20.32 15.50 15.99
C ILE A 156 -21.12 16.78 15.93
N ASP A 157 -22.08 16.86 15.00
CA ASP A 157 -23.05 17.96 14.93
C ASP A 157 -23.78 18.17 16.27
N SER A 158 -24.14 17.11 16.99
CA SER A 158 -24.84 17.24 18.28
C SER A 158 -23.97 17.76 19.44
N TYR A 159 -22.71 18.10 19.17
CA TYR A 159 -21.81 18.76 20.13
C TYR A 159 -21.82 20.29 19.97
N GLN A 160 -22.42 20.82 18.90
CA GLN A 160 -22.63 22.25 18.65
C GLN A 160 -24.11 22.63 18.78
#